data_AF-A0A2E0FDV1-F1
#
_entry.id   AF-A0A2E0FDV1-F1
#
_cell.length_a   1.000
_cell.length_b   1.000
_cell.length_c   1.000
_cell.angle_alpha   90.00
_cell.angle_beta   90.00
_cell.angle_gamma   90.00
#
_symmetry.space_group_name_H-M   'P 1'
#
loop_
_entity.id
_entity.type
_entity.pdbx_description
1 polymer ?
#
loop_
_entity_poly.entity_id
_entity_poly.type
_entity_poly.pdbx_seq_one_letter_code
_entity_poly.pdbx_strand_id
1 'polypeptide(L)'
;MPQYLEDGTADVGIVGENLLIEKQKQVSIVKKLGLSKCRVSLAVPKEVQDNEISYFNNKKIATSYPATLQKFLKEKQIEAEIHTISGSVEIAPNIGLADGICDIVSSGSTLFKNGLKESQVILRSEAVLVSSMLLSNEKQAILEKLLFRMNAVLKAKKNKYILLNVPNDKIEEISNILPVLKSPTILPLAEEGWSSLHSVIEEKKFWEVIDELKDAGAEDILIVPIDKMVR
;
A
#
# COMPACT_ATOMS: atom_id res chain seq x y z
N MET A 1 17.64 -11.43 -4.02
CA MET A 1 16.60 -11.88 -3.08
C MET A 1 15.45 -12.66 -3.73
N PRO A 2 14.88 -12.28 -4.90
CA PRO A 2 13.90 -13.16 -5.59
C PRO A 2 14.48 -14.50 -6.05
N GLN A 3 15.78 -14.55 -6.35
CA GLN A 3 16.50 -15.74 -6.79
C GLN A 3 16.38 -16.92 -5.82
N TYR A 4 16.45 -16.69 -4.50
CA TYR A 4 16.38 -17.78 -3.52
C TYR A 4 15.04 -18.52 -3.50
N LEU A 5 13.96 -17.85 -3.92
CA LEU A 5 12.63 -18.46 -4.05
C LEU A 5 12.51 -19.28 -5.33
N GLU A 6 13.13 -18.80 -6.42
CA GLU A 6 13.19 -19.50 -7.70
C GLU A 6 14.05 -20.77 -7.59
N ASP A 7 15.20 -20.68 -6.91
CA ASP A 7 16.13 -21.78 -6.67
C ASP A 7 15.62 -22.76 -5.58
N GLY A 8 14.49 -22.47 -4.92
CA GLY A 8 13.91 -23.30 -3.87
C GLY A 8 14.69 -23.33 -2.54
N THR A 9 15.70 -22.47 -2.37
CA THR A 9 16.47 -22.35 -1.12
C THR A 9 15.64 -21.67 -0.01
N ALA A 10 14.72 -20.79 -0.40
CA ALA A 10 13.72 -20.21 0.50
C ALA A 10 12.31 -20.58 0.01
N ASP A 11 11.41 -20.90 0.95
CA ASP A 11 10.02 -21.25 0.61
C ASP A 11 9.16 -20.00 0.37
N VAL A 12 9.31 -18.98 1.21
CA VAL A 12 8.48 -17.77 1.20
C VAL A 12 9.32 -16.53 1.51
N GLY A 13 8.87 -15.36 1.05
CA GLY A 13 9.58 -14.10 1.27
C GLY A 13 8.66 -12.88 1.17
N ILE A 14 9.10 -11.76 1.75
CA ILE A 14 8.47 -10.46 1.57
C ILE A 14 9.40 -9.59 0.75
N VAL A 15 8.94 -9.11 -0.40
CA VAL A 15 9.72 -8.31 -1.34
C VAL A 15 8.87 -7.18 -1.91
N GLY A 16 9.51 -6.18 -2.52
CA GLY A 16 8.80 -5.16 -3.30
C GLY A 16 8.30 -5.73 -4.63
N GLU A 17 7.05 -5.48 -4.99
CA GLU A 17 6.45 -5.91 -6.27
C GLU A 17 7.25 -5.40 -7.48
N ASN A 18 7.82 -4.19 -7.38
CA ASN A 18 8.69 -3.59 -8.39
C ASN A 18 9.91 -4.46 -8.71
N LEU A 19 10.51 -5.10 -7.70
CA LEU A 19 11.68 -5.96 -7.90
C LEU A 19 11.32 -7.25 -8.65
N LEU A 20 10.11 -7.77 -8.44
CA LEU A 20 9.64 -8.97 -9.13
C LEU A 20 9.42 -8.69 -10.61
N ILE A 21 8.81 -7.54 -10.91
CA ILE A 21 8.56 -7.08 -12.28
C ILE A 21 9.87 -6.81 -12.99
N GLU A 22 10.79 -6.08 -12.34
CA GLU A 22 12.10 -5.73 -12.91
C GLU A 22 12.94 -6.96 -13.22
N LYS A 23 12.95 -7.95 -12.32
CA LYS A 23 13.77 -9.17 -12.49
C LYS A 23 13.08 -10.26 -13.30
N GLN A 24 11.82 -10.07 -13.72
CA GLN A 24 11.02 -11.01 -14.51
C GLN A 24 11.04 -12.45 -13.95
N LYS A 25 10.97 -12.58 -12.62
CA LYS A 25 11.15 -13.87 -11.94
C LYS A 25 9.86 -14.68 -11.87
N GLN A 26 10.00 -16.01 -11.97
CA GLN A 26 8.89 -16.95 -11.86
C GLN A 26 8.62 -17.32 -10.40
N VAL A 27 8.05 -16.39 -9.63
CA VAL A 27 7.59 -16.63 -8.26
C VAL A 27 6.10 -16.37 -8.14
N SER A 28 5.42 -17.06 -7.22
CA SER A 28 3.99 -16.85 -7.00
C SER A 28 3.79 -15.67 -6.06
N ILE A 29 3.02 -14.66 -6.48
CA ILE A 29 2.56 -13.60 -5.59
C ILE A 29 1.37 -14.13 -4.81
N VAL A 30 1.58 -14.35 -3.52
CA VAL A 30 0.57 -14.91 -2.62
C VAL A 30 -0.36 -13.80 -2.11
N LYS A 31 0.20 -12.65 -1.72
CA LYS A 31 -0.60 -11.55 -1.14
C LYS A 31 0.07 -10.19 -1.24
N LYS A 32 -0.70 -9.17 -1.64
CA LYS A 32 -0.36 -7.74 -1.44
C LYS A 32 -0.58 -7.32 0.01
N LEU A 33 0.46 -6.77 0.65
CA LEU A 33 0.44 -6.50 2.10
C LEU A 33 -0.14 -5.12 2.46
N GLY A 34 -0.27 -4.20 1.52
CA GLY A 34 -0.72 -2.83 1.79
C GLY A 34 0.36 -1.93 2.38
N LEU A 35 1.63 -2.36 2.39
CA LEU A 35 2.75 -1.73 3.09
C LEU A 35 3.82 -1.25 2.10
N SER A 36 4.65 -0.31 2.55
CA SER A 36 5.81 0.20 1.78
C SER A 36 5.45 0.62 0.36
N LYS A 37 4.34 1.37 0.23
CA LYS A 37 3.84 1.80 -1.07
C LYS A 37 4.81 2.79 -1.72
N CYS A 38 5.11 2.54 -2.98
CA CYS A 38 5.89 3.42 -3.83
C CYS A 38 5.37 3.31 -5.27
N ARG A 39 6.02 4.06 -6.16
CA ARG A 39 5.79 3.99 -7.59
C ARG A 39 7.13 4.08 -8.30
N VAL A 40 7.28 3.37 -9.41
CA VAL A 40 8.39 3.59 -10.35
C VAL A 40 7.92 4.65 -11.32
N SER A 41 8.67 5.75 -11.44
CA SER A 41 8.26 6.92 -12.19
C SER A 41 9.42 7.53 -12.96
N LEU A 42 9.07 8.17 -14.07
CA LEU A 42 9.95 9.10 -14.76
C LEU A 42 9.98 10.44 -14.03
N ALA A 43 11.16 11.06 -14.01
CA ALA A 43 11.36 12.41 -13.51
C ALA A 43 12.32 13.18 -14.43
N VAL A 44 12.08 14.49 -14.51
CA VAL A 44 12.82 15.43 -15.36
C VAL A 44 13.33 16.60 -14.51
N PRO A 45 14.35 17.35 -14.95
CA PRO A 45 14.74 18.61 -14.31
C PRO A 45 13.55 19.55 -14.16
N LYS A 46 13.45 20.24 -13.01
CA LYS A 46 12.32 21.12 -12.67
C LYS A 46 12.13 22.25 -13.68
N GLU A 47 13.18 22.63 -14.39
CA GLU A 47 13.22 23.69 -15.40
C GLU A 47 12.53 23.29 -16.70
N VAL A 48 12.41 21.99 -16.99
CA VAL A 48 11.69 21.49 -18.17
C VAL A 48 10.23 21.88 -18.03
N GLN A 49 9.64 22.60 -18.98
CA GLN A 49 8.23 23.01 -18.87
C GLN A 49 7.26 21.89 -19.23
N ASP A 50 7.64 21.06 -20.20
CA ASP A 50 6.85 19.94 -20.68
C ASP A 50 7.05 18.69 -19.81
N ASN A 51 5.94 18.14 -19.29
CA ASN A 51 5.92 16.92 -18.49
C ASN A 51 5.40 15.71 -19.29
N GLU A 52 5.16 15.88 -20.59
CA GLU A 52 4.73 14.81 -21.45
C GLU A 52 5.83 13.77 -21.63
N ILE A 53 5.40 12.55 -21.93
CA ILE A 53 6.30 11.44 -22.22
C ILE A 53 7.16 11.70 -23.47
N SER A 54 6.67 12.54 -24.39
CA SER A 54 7.34 12.97 -25.62
C SER A 54 8.68 13.67 -25.36
N TYR A 55 8.87 14.30 -24.18
CA TYR A 55 10.14 14.89 -23.74
C TYR A 55 11.32 13.92 -23.88
N PHE A 56 11.06 12.62 -23.66
CA PHE A 56 12.09 11.60 -23.63
C PHE A 56 12.51 11.07 -25.01
N ASN A 57 11.87 11.50 -26.11
CA ASN A 57 12.27 11.09 -27.46
C ASN A 57 13.68 11.58 -27.79
N ASN A 58 14.53 10.66 -28.23
CA ASN A 58 15.96 10.85 -28.51
C ASN A 58 16.74 11.38 -27.30
N LYS A 59 16.29 11.11 -26.08
CA LYS A 59 16.94 11.52 -24.83
C LYS A 59 17.57 10.36 -24.09
N LYS A 60 18.41 10.68 -23.10
CA LYS A 60 19.03 9.73 -22.19
C LYS A 60 18.24 9.63 -20.89
N ILE A 61 17.96 8.41 -20.43
CA ILE A 61 17.27 8.15 -19.16
C ILE A 61 18.16 7.29 -18.27
N ALA A 62 18.56 7.83 -17.12
CA ALA A 62 19.25 7.05 -16.11
C ALA A 62 18.26 6.24 -15.26
N THR A 63 18.54 4.97 -15.00
CA THR A 63 17.61 4.13 -14.25
C THR A 63 18.29 2.97 -13.53
N SER A 64 17.70 2.54 -12.42
CA SER A 64 17.98 1.25 -11.77
C SER A 64 16.96 0.16 -12.17
N TYR A 65 15.98 0.51 -13.02
CA TYR A 65 14.87 -0.33 -13.50
C TYR A 65 14.84 -0.44 -15.05
N PRO A 66 15.91 -0.88 -15.71
CA PRO A 66 16.00 -0.91 -17.17
C PRO A 66 14.93 -1.76 -17.83
N ALA A 67 14.58 -2.93 -17.27
CA ALA A 67 13.59 -3.82 -17.90
C ALA A 67 12.19 -3.22 -17.82
N THR A 68 11.83 -2.65 -16.67
CA THR A 68 10.55 -1.96 -16.47
C THR A 68 10.43 -0.74 -17.37
N LEU A 69 11.49 0.07 -17.45
CA LEU A 69 11.53 1.26 -18.30
C LEU A 69 11.43 0.89 -19.79
N GLN A 70 12.21 -0.10 -20.25
CA GLN A 70 12.23 -0.52 -21.65
C GLN A 70 10.85 -0.99 -22.11
N LYS A 71 10.14 -1.75 -21.28
CA LYS A 71 8.76 -2.19 -21.56
C LYS A 71 7.82 -0.98 -21.71
N PHE A 72 7.89 -0.04 -20.77
CA PHE A 72 7.05 1.15 -20.80
C PHE A 72 7.30 2.04 -22.03
N LEU A 73 8.57 2.29 -22.38
CA LEU A 73 8.93 3.09 -23.56
C LEU A 73 8.44 2.44 -24.85
N LYS A 74 8.56 1.11 -24.96
CA LYS A 74 8.04 0.35 -26.11
C LYS A 74 6.52 0.46 -26.24
N GLU A 75 5.79 0.35 -25.12
CA GLU A 75 4.32 0.52 -25.09
C GLU A 75 3.89 1.95 -25.47
N LYS A 76 4.71 2.95 -25.15
CA LYS A 76 4.47 4.36 -25.47
C LYS A 76 5.05 4.82 -26.81
N GLN A 77 5.73 3.94 -27.55
CA GLN A 77 6.40 4.25 -28.82
C GLN A 77 7.41 5.41 -28.69
N ILE A 78 8.21 5.37 -27.62
CA ILE A 78 9.25 6.38 -27.33
C ILE A 78 10.61 5.76 -27.55
N GLU A 79 11.46 6.45 -28.32
CA GLU A 79 12.85 6.06 -28.53
C GLU A 79 13.73 6.86 -27.57
N ALA A 80 14.36 6.20 -26.60
CA ALA A 80 15.26 6.82 -25.65
C ALA A 80 16.45 5.90 -25.33
N GLU A 81 17.60 6.47 -25.03
CA GLU A 81 18.79 5.75 -24.59
C GLU A 81 18.70 5.45 -23.09
N ILE A 82 18.68 4.16 -22.72
CA ILE A 82 18.63 3.73 -21.32
C ILE A 82 20.06 3.63 -20.76
N HIS A 83 20.35 4.38 -19.71
CA HIS A 83 21.60 4.30 -18.95
C HIS A 83 21.35 3.62 -17.60
N THR A 84 21.80 2.37 -17.48
CA THR A 84 21.60 1.60 -16.26
C THR A 84 22.64 1.96 -15.21
N ILE A 85 22.21 2.33 -14.01
CA ILE A 85 23.07 2.64 -12.88
C ILE A 85 22.56 1.98 -11.59
N SER A 86 23.49 1.54 -10.73
CA SER A 86 23.20 0.73 -9.56
C SER A 86 22.83 1.53 -8.29
N GLY A 87 22.85 2.85 -8.35
CA GLY A 87 22.46 3.73 -7.24
C GLY A 87 22.68 5.21 -7.55
N SER A 88 22.11 6.07 -6.70
CA SER A 88 22.12 7.53 -6.87
C SER A 88 21.63 7.95 -8.25
N VAL A 89 20.45 7.49 -8.65
CA VAL A 89 19.92 7.79 -9.99
C VAL A 89 19.63 9.29 -10.12
N GLU A 90 19.20 9.91 -9.03
CA GLU A 90 18.81 11.31 -8.92
C GLU A 90 19.93 12.32 -9.23
N ILE A 91 21.20 11.92 -9.17
CA ILE A 91 22.32 12.82 -9.51
C ILE A 91 22.64 12.85 -11.00
N ALA A 92 22.20 11.85 -11.76
CA ALA A 92 22.59 11.67 -13.17
C ALA A 92 22.26 12.89 -14.05
N PRO A 93 21.10 13.58 -13.90
CA PRO A 93 20.84 14.79 -14.68
C PRO A 93 21.78 15.95 -14.35
N ASN A 94 22.10 16.15 -13.07
CA ASN A 94 22.92 17.28 -12.63
C ASN A 94 24.39 17.17 -13.08
N ILE A 95 24.88 15.95 -13.31
CA ILE A 95 26.23 15.70 -13.83
C ILE A 95 26.28 15.54 -15.36
N GLY A 96 25.15 15.73 -16.05
CA GLY A 96 25.05 15.61 -17.51
C GLY A 96 25.11 14.16 -18.04
N LEU A 97 24.86 13.16 -17.20
CA LEU A 97 24.85 11.74 -17.61
C LEU A 97 23.54 11.36 -18.31
N ALA A 98 22.43 12.02 -17.98
CA ALA A 98 21.12 11.76 -18.56
C ALA A 98 20.26 13.04 -18.62
N ASP A 99 19.26 13.08 -19.49
CA ASP A 99 18.29 14.18 -19.56
C ASP A 99 17.17 14.04 -18.51
N GLY A 100 16.93 12.82 -18.04
CA GLY A 100 16.01 12.54 -16.94
C GLY A 100 16.27 11.16 -16.34
N ILE A 101 15.39 10.75 -15.42
CA ILE A 101 15.57 9.50 -14.68
C ILE A 101 14.30 8.66 -14.63
N CYS A 102 14.46 7.36 -14.40
CA CYS A 102 13.39 6.44 -14.00
C CYS A 102 13.80 5.73 -12.72
N ASP A 103 13.11 6.01 -11.62
CA ASP A 103 13.41 5.41 -10.32
C ASP A 103 12.17 5.32 -9.42
N ILE A 104 12.31 4.69 -8.25
CA ILE A 104 11.26 4.61 -7.25
C ILE A 104 11.02 5.96 -6.56
N VAL A 105 9.76 6.32 -6.42
CA VAL A 105 9.27 7.53 -5.77
C VAL A 105 8.27 7.12 -4.68
N SER A 106 8.50 7.60 -3.45
CA SER A 106 7.54 7.49 -2.34
C SER A 106 6.91 8.85 -2.04
N SER A 107 7.53 9.67 -1.19
CA SER A 107 7.06 11.04 -0.92
C SER A 107 7.44 12.05 -2.00
N GLY A 108 8.42 11.75 -2.86
CA GLY A 108 8.99 12.70 -3.82
C GLY A 108 10.11 13.59 -3.27
N SER A 109 10.45 13.48 -1.98
CA SER A 109 11.45 14.35 -1.34
C SER A 109 12.84 14.25 -1.97
N THR A 110 13.25 13.06 -2.43
CA THR A 110 14.54 12.85 -3.11
C THR A 110 14.59 13.58 -4.45
N LEU A 111 13.52 13.52 -5.24
CA LEU A 111 13.44 14.25 -6.51
C LEU A 111 13.59 15.75 -6.27
N PHE A 112 12.80 16.29 -5.34
CA PHE A 112 12.81 17.72 -5.01
C PHE A 112 14.19 18.22 -4.60
N LYS A 113 14.90 17.48 -3.73
CA LYS A 113 16.25 17.83 -3.27
C LYS A 113 17.29 17.87 -4.39
N ASN A 114 17.06 17.14 -5.48
CA ASN A 114 17.96 17.08 -6.63
C ASN A 114 17.49 17.94 -7.80
N GLY A 115 16.49 18.82 -7.58
CA GLY A 115 15.98 19.71 -8.63
C GLY A 115 15.16 18.97 -9.69
N LEU A 116 14.59 17.82 -9.36
CA LEU A 116 13.76 17.02 -10.26
C LEU A 116 12.29 17.13 -9.91
N LYS A 117 11.43 16.98 -10.92
CA LYS A 117 9.99 16.81 -10.77
C LYS A 117 9.54 15.52 -11.43
N GLU A 118 8.57 14.86 -10.80
CA GLU A 118 7.93 13.66 -11.33
C GLU A 118 7.09 14.01 -12.56
N SER A 119 7.21 13.22 -13.63
CA SER A 119 6.49 13.44 -14.89
C SER A 119 5.45 12.34 -15.15
N GLN A 120 5.87 11.07 -15.16
CA GLN A 120 5.01 9.95 -15.54
C GLN A 120 5.17 8.78 -14.56
N VAL A 121 4.04 8.26 -14.06
CA VAL A 121 4.03 7.05 -13.23
C VAL A 121 3.99 5.82 -14.13
N ILE A 122 5.01 4.97 -14.05
CA ILE A 122 5.11 3.73 -14.84
C ILE A 122 4.40 2.58 -14.14
N LEU A 123 4.67 2.41 -12.85
CA LEU A 123 4.21 1.27 -12.07
C LEU A 123 3.94 1.70 -10.63
N ARG A 124 2.82 1.25 -10.06
CA ARG A 124 2.60 1.32 -8.60
C ARG A 124 3.07 0.02 -7.97
N SER A 125 3.71 0.12 -6.81
CA SER A 125 4.31 -1.02 -6.12
C SER A 125 4.07 -0.96 -4.62
N GLU A 126 4.04 -2.13 -4.01
CA GLU A 126 3.96 -2.31 -2.57
C GLU A 126 4.72 -3.59 -2.16
N ALA A 127 4.87 -3.80 -0.86
CA ALA A 127 5.39 -5.05 -0.34
C ALA A 127 4.39 -6.20 -0.59
N VAL A 128 4.90 -7.31 -1.12
CA VAL A 128 4.14 -8.52 -1.41
C VAL A 128 4.75 -9.72 -0.69
N LEU A 129 3.89 -10.59 -0.18
CA LEU A 129 4.28 -11.95 0.21
C LEU A 129 4.33 -12.79 -1.05
N VAL A 130 5.46 -13.45 -1.27
CA VAL A 130 5.72 -14.36 -2.37
C VAL A 130 6.07 -15.75 -1.85
N SER A 131 5.85 -16.75 -2.68
CA SER A 131 6.26 -18.13 -2.43
C SER A 131 6.99 -18.72 -3.62
N SER A 132 7.85 -19.69 -3.35
CA SER A 132 8.43 -20.54 -4.38
C SER A 132 7.32 -21.29 -5.14
N MET A 133 7.57 -21.63 -6.41
CA MET A 133 6.69 -22.54 -7.17
C MET A 133 6.89 -24.01 -6.79
N LEU A 134 7.94 -24.32 -6.00
CA LEU A 134 8.36 -25.67 -5.64
C LEU A 134 7.84 -26.12 -4.26
N LEU A 135 6.86 -25.42 -3.68
CA LEU A 135 6.34 -25.77 -2.35
C LEU A 135 5.67 -27.14 -2.35
N SER A 136 6.01 -27.97 -1.35
CA SER A 136 5.26 -29.19 -1.06
C SER A 136 3.89 -28.87 -0.43
N ASN A 137 2.96 -29.81 -0.51
CA ASN A 137 1.63 -29.67 0.09
C ASN A 137 1.67 -29.41 1.60
N GLU A 138 2.64 -30.01 2.32
CA GLU A 138 2.83 -29.77 3.75
C GLU A 138 3.23 -28.32 4.04
N LYS A 139 4.20 -27.80 3.28
CA LYS A 139 4.64 -26.40 3.43
C LYS A 139 3.56 -25.42 2.98
N GLN A 140 2.76 -25.78 1.99
CA GLN A 140 1.61 -24.99 1.56
C GLN A 140 0.59 -24.82 2.71
N ALA A 141 0.29 -25.88 3.46
CA ALA A 141 -0.57 -25.79 4.62
C ALA A 141 0.01 -24.90 5.75
N ILE A 142 1.34 -24.85 5.90
CA ILE A 142 2.01 -23.93 6.84
C ILE A 142 1.88 -22.48 6.35
N LEU A 143 2.08 -22.24 5.05
CA LEU A 143 1.89 -20.92 4.44
C LEU A 143 0.46 -20.42 4.63
N GLU A 144 -0.55 -21.26 4.48
CA GLU A 144 -1.95 -20.90 4.73
C GLU A 144 -2.20 -20.47 6.18
N LYS A 145 -1.61 -21.18 7.15
CA LYS A 145 -1.65 -20.79 8.57
C LYS A 145 -0.96 -19.44 8.83
N LEU A 146 0.17 -19.19 8.16
CA LEU A 146 0.87 -17.91 8.24
C LEU A 146 0.04 -16.78 7.64
N LEU A 147 -0.53 -17.00 6.45
CA LEU A 147 -1.42 -16.05 5.77
C LEU A 147 -2.61 -15.67 6.64
N PHE A 148 -3.24 -16.65 7.29
CA PHE A 148 -4.33 -16.41 8.23
C PHE A 148 -3.91 -15.45 9.36
N ARG A 149 -2.76 -15.70 10.00
CA ARG A 149 -2.23 -14.83 11.08
C ARG A 149 -1.89 -13.42 10.57
N MET A 150 -1.29 -13.32 9.38
CA MET A 150 -0.99 -12.02 8.75
C MET A 150 -2.26 -11.25 8.42
N ASN A 151 -3.29 -11.93 7.88
CA ASN A 151 -4.59 -11.33 7.58
C ASN A 151 -5.24 -10.78 8.85
N ALA A 152 -5.16 -11.50 9.98
CA ALA A 152 -5.72 -11.04 11.24
C ALA A 152 -5.11 -9.71 11.71
N VAL A 153 -3.79 -9.55 11.57
CA VAL A 153 -3.07 -8.32 11.92
C VAL A 153 -3.39 -7.19 10.92
N LEU A 154 -3.34 -7.47 9.61
CA LEU A 154 -3.61 -6.48 8.58
C LEU A 154 -5.05 -5.95 8.63
N LYS A 155 -6.00 -6.82 8.97
CA LYS A 155 -7.39 -6.42 9.15
C LYS A 155 -7.57 -5.58 10.41
N ALA A 156 -6.94 -5.97 11.52
CA ALA A 156 -6.98 -5.21 12.77
C ALA A 156 -6.42 -3.79 12.59
N LYS A 157 -5.30 -3.62 11.90
CA LYS A 157 -4.71 -2.30 11.60
C LYS A 157 -5.64 -1.32 10.87
N LYS A 158 -6.64 -1.81 10.14
CA LYS A 158 -7.59 -0.98 9.38
C LYS A 158 -8.85 -0.63 10.17
N ASN A 159 -9.00 -1.19 11.36
CA ASN A 159 -10.22 -1.08 12.14
C ASN A 159 -9.92 -0.60 13.55
N LYS A 160 -10.90 0.05 14.17
CA LYS A 160 -10.89 0.45 15.57
C LYS A 160 -12.09 -0.16 16.26
N TYR A 161 -11.88 -0.54 17.51
CA TYR A 161 -12.99 -0.87 18.38
C TYR A 161 -13.52 0.42 18.98
N ILE A 162 -14.83 0.58 18.97
CA ILE A 162 -15.50 1.73 19.56
C ILE A 162 -16.51 1.25 20.60
N LEU A 163 -16.65 2.04 21.64
CA LEU A 163 -17.70 1.92 22.62
C LEU A 163 -18.24 3.32 22.91
N LEU A 164 -19.55 3.42 23.05
CA LEU A 164 -20.26 4.68 23.17
C LEU A 164 -21.50 4.49 24.04
N ASN A 165 -21.85 5.51 24.81
CA ASN A 165 -23.08 5.53 25.59
C ASN A 165 -24.21 6.09 24.72
N VAL A 166 -25.37 5.45 24.76
CA VAL A 166 -26.56 5.86 23.99
C VAL A 166 -27.82 5.77 24.85
N PRO A 167 -28.78 6.70 24.68
CA PRO A 167 -30.12 6.53 25.19
C PRO A 167 -30.78 5.29 24.60
N ASN A 168 -31.56 4.57 25.39
CA ASN A 168 -32.17 3.29 24.99
C ASN A 168 -33.12 3.43 23.79
N ASP A 169 -33.79 4.58 23.63
CA ASP A 169 -34.68 4.90 22.52
C ASP A 169 -33.92 5.24 21.22
N LYS A 170 -32.61 5.51 21.30
CA LYS A 170 -31.74 5.84 20.16
C LYS A 170 -30.90 4.68 19.65
N ILE A 171 -30.96 3.51 20.31
CA ILE A 171 -30.16 2.34 19.96
C ILE A 171 -30.35 1.92 18.49
N GLU A 172 -31.58 1.91 17.98
CA GLU A 172 -31.86 1.49 16.60
C GLU A 172 -31.27 2.45 15.57
N GLU A 173 -31.46 3.77 15.78
CA GLU A 173 -30.90 4.83 14.94
C GLU A 173 -29.37 4.75 14.88
N ILE A 174 -28.72 4.65 16.04
CA ILE A 174 -27.26 4.51 16.16
C ILE A 174 -26.76 3.21 15.52
N SER A 175 -27.48 2.11 15.69
CA SER A 175 -27.10 0.82 15.11
C SER A 175 -27.10 0.84 13.57
N ASN A 176 -27.93 1.69 12.95
CA ASN A 176 -27.98 1.86 11.49
C ASN A 176 -26.82 2.69 10.95
N ILE A 177 -26.31 3.64 11.74
CA ILE A 177 -25.11 4.44 11.43
C ILE A 177 -23.85 3.55 11.45
N LEU A 178 -23.80 2.60 12.37
CA LEU A 178 -22.61 1.78 12.58
C LEU A 178 -22.42 0.73 11.48
N PRO A 179 -21.27 0.73 10.77
CA PRO A 179 -20.99 -0.22 9.69
C PRO A 179 -20.61 -1.60 10.25
N VAL A 180 -21.63 -2.37 10.65
CA VAL A 180 -21.65 -3.84 10.74
C VAL A 180 -20.48 -4.53 11.47
N LEU A 181 -20.80 -5.01 12.68
CA LEU A 181 -20.73 -6.45 12.96
C LEU A 181 -22.18 -6.98 13.04
N LYS A 182 -22.40 -8.29 12.83
CA LYS A 182 -23.73 -8.94 12.68
C LYS A 182 -24.85 -8.39 13.61
N SER A 183 -24.50 -7.94 14.81
CA SER A 183 -25.29 -7.10 15.70
C SER A 183 -24.30 -6.37 16.62
N PRO A 184 -24.49 -5.08 16.96
CA PRO A 184 -23.70 -4.44 18.01
C PRO A 184 -23.94 -5.12 19.36
N THR A 185 -22.96 -5.07 20.25
CA THR A 185 -23.14 -5.53 21.64
C THR A 185 -23.73 -4.37 22.44
N ILE A 186 -24.82 -4.65 23.15
CA ILE A 186 -25.56 -3.66 23.95
C ILE A 186 -25.50 -4.10 25.41
N LEU A 187 -25.01 -3.23 26.28
CA LEU A 187 -24.87 -3.46 27.72
C LEU A 187 -25.61 -2.35 28.48
N PRO A 188 -26.55 -2.67 29.38
CA PRO A 188 -27.21 -1.63 30.18
C PRO A 188 -26.20 -0.94 31.11
N LEU A 189 -26.35 0.38 31.27
CA LEU A 189 -25.54 1.17 32.20
C LEU A 189 -26.19 1.22 33.59
N ALA A 190 -25.42 1.69 34.57
CA ALA A 190 -25.95 1.95 35.92
C ALA A 190 -26.96 3.11 35.93
N GLU A 191 -26.85 4.03 34.98
CA GLU A 191 -27.83 5.07 34.73
C GLU A 191 -29.03 4.50 33.99
N GLU A 192 -30.23 4.65 34.57
CA GLU A 192 -31.47 4.18 33.94
C GLU A 192 -31.73 4.92 32.62
N GLY A 193 -32.18 4.17 31.61
CA GLY A 193 -32.47 4.72 30.29
C GLY A 193 -31.29 4.75 29.32
N TRP A 194 -30.09 4.34 29.76
CA TRP A 194 -28.89 4.32 28.93
C TRP A 194 -28.26 2.94 28.77
N SER A 195 -27.60 2.74 27.63
CA SER A 195 -26.82 1.55 27.30
C SER A 195 -25.47 1.92 26.69
N SER A 196 -24.45 1.10 26.96
CA SER A 196 -23.19 1.12 26.21
C SER A 196 -23.33 0.23 24.98
N LEU A 197 -23.00 0.79 23.82
CA LEU A 197 -23.02 0.11 22.54
C LEU A 197 -21.58 -0.06 22.05
N HIS A 198 -21.22 -1.28 21.66
CA HIS A 198 -19.87 -1.62 21.23
C HIS A 198 -19.88 -2.09 19.78
N SER A 199 -18.93 -1.59 19.00
CA SER A 199 -18.81 -1.91 17.57
C SER A 199 -17.37 -1.81 17.07
N VAL A 200 -17.17 -2.13 15.79
CA VAL A 200 -15.90 -2.01 15.09
C VAL A 200 -16.12 -1.15 13.85
N ILE A 201 -15.26 -0.14 13.66
CA ILE A 201 -15.35 0.78 12.53
C ILE A 201 -14.03 0.81 11.76
N GLU A 202 -14.11 1.08 10.45
CA GLU A 202 -12.93 1.29 9.62
C GLU A 202 -12.29 2.65 9.93
N GLU A 203 -10.96 2.67 10.09
CA GLU A 203 -10.19 3.89 10.41
C GLU A 203 -10.45 5.04 9.43
N LYS A 204 -10.73 4.73 8.17
CA LYS A 204 -10.95 5.74 7.13
C LYS A 204 -12.30 6.46 7.26
N LYS A 205 -13.29 5.79 7.82
CA LYS A 205 -14.64 6.33 8.05
C LYS A 205 -14.78 6.91 9.46
N PHE A 206 -13.67 6.95 10.20
CA PHE A 206 -13.67 7.24 11.63
C PHE A 206 -14.35 8.57 11.95
N TRP A 207 -13.87 9.67 11.35
CA TRP A 207 -14.41 11.01 11.66
C TRP A 207 -15.84 11.21 11.16
N GLU A 208 -16.14 10.72 9.95
CA GLU A 208 -17.49 10.75 9.36
C GLU A 208 -18.51 10.07 10.29
N VAL A 209 -18.20 8.86 10.76
CA VAL A 209 -19.10 8.10 11.65
C VAL A 209 -19.22 8.76 13.03
N ILE A 210 -18.14 9.32 13.59
CA ILE A 210 -18.20 9.95 14.92
C ILE A 210 -19.10 11.18 14.94
N ASP A 211 -19.07 11.98 13.87
CA ASP A 211 -19.93 13.16 13.76
C ASP A 211 -21.41 12.74 13.68
N GLU A 212 -21.74 11.75 12.84
CA GLU A 212 -23.10 11.20 12.74
C GLU A 212 -23.59 10.60 14.06
N LEU A 213 -22.73 9.87 14.79
CA LEU A 213 -23.07 9.28 16.08
C LEU A 213 -23.41 10.35 17.12
N LYS A 214 -22.64 11.43 17.17
CA LYS A 214 -22.89 12.55 18.10
C LYS A 214 -24.19 13.26 17.79
N ASP A 215 -24.46 13.51 16.51
CA ASP A 215 -25.70 14.16 16.07
C ASP A 215 -26.94 13.30 16.40
N ALA A 216 -26.79 11.98 16.40
CA ALA A 216 -27.82 11.02 16.80
C ALA A 216 -27.93 10.82 18.33
N GLY A 217 -27.11 11.51 19.13
CA GLY A 217 -27.20 11.52 20.60
C GLY A 217 -26.28 10.53 21.33
N ALA A 218 -25.21 10.04 20.68
CA ALA A 218 -24.19 9.25 21.36
C ALA A 218 -23.25 10.12 22.21
N GLU A 219 -22.91 9.63 23.40
CA GLU A 219 -22.01 10.27 24.35
C GLU A 219 -20.82 9.36 24.71
N ASP A 220 -19.80 9.95 25.33
CA ASP A 220 -18.62 9.25 25.87
C ASP A 220 -17.97 8.23 24.92
N ILE A 221 -17.80 8.62 23.66
CA ILE A 221 -17.25 7.72 22.64
C ILE A 221 -15.77 7.44 22.89
N LEU A 222 -15.44 6.19 23.20
CA LEU A 222 -14.09 5.71 23.46
C LEU A 222 -13.61 4.78 22.33
N ILE A 223 -12.31 4.88 22.03
CA ILE A 223 -11.70 4.21 20.88
C ILE A 223 -10.52 3.39 21.36
N VAL A 224 -10.51 2.12 20.98
CA VAL A 224 -9.48 1.18 21.37
C VAL A 224 -8.82 0.58 20.12
N PRO A 225 -7.48 0.57 20.04
CA PRO A 225 -6.79 -0.11 18.95
C PRO A 225 -7.02 -1.62 19.02
N ILE A 226 -7.16 -2.26 17.87
CA ILE A 226 -7.28 -3.72 17.77
C ILE A 226 -5.92 -4.27 17.32
N ASP A 227 -5.36 -5.22 18.05
CA ASP A 227 -4.10 -5.87 17.68
C ASP A 227 -4.29 -6.95 16.60
N LYS A 228 -5.33 -7.77 16.76
CA LYS A 228 -5.63 -8.91 15.86
C LYS A 228 -7.14 -9.10 15.78
N MET A 229 -7.64 -9.32 14.57
CA MET A 229 -9.04 -9.64 14.32
C MET A 229 -9.13 -10.93 13.51
N VAL A 230 -9.65 -11.97 14.13
CA VAL A 230 -9.84 -13.29 13.52
C VAL A 230 -11.28 -13.43 13.04
N ARG A 231 -11.48 -14.09 11.90
CA ARG A 231 -12.81 -14.47 11.38
C ARG A 231 -12.74 -15.85 10.75
#